data_AF-A0A128EY66-F1
#
_entry.id   AF-A0A128EY66-F1
#
_cell.length_a   1.000
_cell.length_b   1.000
_cell.length_c   1.000
_cell.angle_alpha   90.00
_cell.angle_beta   90.00
_cell.angle_gamma   90.00
#
_symmetry.space_group_name_H-M   'P 1'
#
loop_
_entity.id
_entity.type
_entity.pdbx_description
1 polymer ?
#
loop_
_entity_poly.entity_id
_entity_poly.type
_entity_poly.pdbx_seq_one_letter_code
_entity_poly.pdbx_strand_id
1 'polypeptide(L)'
;MKITKLKGLAASASALALFAGCAIKQVEEVTVYKTKGAVQCESSGMSIFESEIQLQNSGIEVHSSKCGVLEGVGFAQMCGGKTGDILVHTINARYENLAEAMGYKPVSTLVSADAPQGFNAVECQ
;
A
#
# COMPACT_ATOMS: atom_id res chain seq x y z
N MET A 1 12.75 80.15 9.45
CA MET A 1 11.65 79.63 8.61
C MET A 1 12.15 78.38 7.90
N LYS A 2 11.31 77.33 7.88
CA LYS A 2 11.44 75.97 7.33
C LYS A 2 12.02 74.88 8.24
N ILE A 3 11.07 73.99 8.54
CA ILE A 3 11.00 72.83 9.40
C ILE A 3 10.88 71.65 8.42
N THR A 4 11.67 70.59 8.55
CA THR A 4 11.42 69.26 7.90
C THR A 4 12.53 68.29 8.32
N LYS A 5 12.34 67.02 8.65
CA LYS A 5 11.21 66.22 9.15
C LYS A 5 11.85 64.96 9.76
N LEU A 6 11.18 64.41 10.76
CA LEU A 6 11.43 63.14 11.45
C LEU A 6 11.22 61.91 10.54
N LYS A 7 11.82 60.76 10.93
CA LYS A 7 11.41 59.32 10.74
C LYS A 7 12.59 58.51 10.19
N GLY A 8 12.97 57.35 10.72
CA GLY A 8 12.51 56.50 11.80
C GLY A 8 13.44 55.29 11.77
N LEU A 9 14.15 55.01 12.86
CA LEU A 9 15.12 53.91 12.90
C LEU A 9 14.34 52.61 13.14
N ALA A 10 14.29 51.76 12.11
CA ALA A 10 13.69 50.44 12.15
C ALA A 10 14.50 49.54 13.11
N ALA A 11 13.89 49.12 14.22
CA ALA A 11 14.39 48.02 15.03
C ALA A 11 13.76 46.74 14.50
N SER A 12 14.48 46.05 13.61
CA SER A 12 14.14 44.71 13.13
C SER A 12 14.43 43.67 14.20
N ALA A 13 13.42 43.28 14.98
CA ALA A 13 13.49 42.11 15.84
C ALA A 13 13.14 40.86 15.00
N SER A 14 14.12 40.30 14.30
CA SER A 14 13.99 38.97 13.69
C SER A 14 14.04 37.93 14.81
N ALA A 15 12.89 37.47 15.26
CA ALA A 15 12.78 36.33 16.16
C ALA A 15 13.05 35.04 15.36
N LEU A 16 14.26 34.47 15.50
CA LEU A 16 14.53 33.10 15.05
C LEU A 16 13.78 32.13 15.99
N ALA A 17 12.62 31.65 15.56
CA ALA A 17 11.95 30.52 16.17
C ALA A 17 12.76 29.24 15.86
N LEU A 18 13.48 28.73 16.86
CA LEU A 18 14.13 27.41 16.83
C LEU A 18 13.05 26.33 16.98
N PHE A 19 12.45 25.90 15.87
CA PHE A 19 11.65 24.67 15.86
C PHE A 19 12.61 23.48 15.97
N ALA A 20 12.81 22.99 17.20
CA ALA A 20 13.36 21.67 17.43
C ALA A 20 12.32 20.63 16.95
N GLY A 21 12.39 20.28 15.66
CA GLY A 21 11.55 19.25 15.08
C GLY A 21 11.95 17.88 15.59
N CYS A 22 11.05 17.19 16.30
CA CYS A 22 11.19 15.75 16.50
C CYS A 22 11.14 15.08 15.12
N ALA A 23 12.19 14.34 14.76
CA ALA A 23 12.18 13.52 13.55
C ALA A 23 11.20 12.35 13.75
N ILE A 24 9.98 12.49 13.23
CA ILE A 24 9.01 11.39 13.18
C ILE A 24 9.53 10.40 12.13
N LYS A 25 9.94 9.20 12.57
CA LYS A 25 10.32 8.12 11.66
C LYS A 25 9.07 7.76 10.84
N GLN A 26 9.14 7.98 9.53
CA GLN A 26 8.07 7.60 8.60
C GLN A 26 7.82 6.10 8.72
N VAL A 27 6.54 5.73 8.73
CA VAL A 27 6.13 4.33 8.73
C VAL A 27 6.47 3.75 7.36
N GLU A 28 7.31 2.72 7.36
CA GLU A 28 7.63 1.99 6.15
C GLU A 28 6.47 1.06 5.81
N GLU A 29 6.04 1.09 4.55
CA GLU A 29 4.93 0.30 4.04
C GLU A 29 5.45 -0.81 3.13
N VAL A 30 4.75 -1.94 3.13
CA VAL A 30 4.95 -3.04 2.20
C VAL A 30 3.62 -3.42 1.58
N THR A 31 3.63 -3.70 0.29
CA THR A 31 2.46 -4.22 -0.42
C THR A 31 2.58 -5.73 -0.52
N VAL A 32 1.59 -6.44 0.01
CA VAL A 32 1.53 -7.89 0.01
C VAL A 32 0.32 -8.37 -0.80
N TYR A 33 0.38 -9.58 -1.33
CA TYR A 33 -0.71 -10.21 -2.04
C TYR A 33 -0.95 -11.63 -1.58
N LYS A 34 -2.16 -12.14 -1.83
CA LYS A 34 -2.54 -13.55 -1.70
C LYS A 34 -3.47 -13.92 -2.85
N THR A 35 -3.44 -15.16 -3.30
CA THR A 35 -4.40 -15.64 -4.31
C THR A 35 -5.81 -15.59 -3.75
N LYS A 36 -6.77 -15.09 -4.55
CA LYS A 36 -8.21 -15.08 -4.20
C LYS A 36 -8.74 -16.50 -4.00
N GLY A 37 -8.10 -17.48 -4.64
CA GLY A 37 -8.52 -18.88 -4.59
C GLY A 37 -9.78 -19.16 -5.40
N ALA A 38 -10.07 -18.30 -6.39
CA ALA A 38 -11.19 -18.49 -7.29
C ALA A 38 -10.98 -19.74 -8.17
N VAL A 39 -12.09 -20.37 -8.51
CA VAL A 39 -12.14 -21.59 -9.32
C VAL A 39 -13.08 -21.34 -10.49
N GLN A 40 -12.57 -21.53 -11.69
CA GLN A 40 -13.31 -21.29 -12.93
C GLN A 40 -14.62 -22.08 -12.95
N CYS A 41 -15.72 -21.40 -13.26
CA CYS A 41 -17.10 -21.91 -13.25
C CYS A 41 -17.70 -22.24 -11.86
N GLU A 42 -16.93 -22.18 -10.76
CA GLU A 42 -17.37 -22.72 -9.46
C GLU A 42 -17.42 -21.67 -8.35
N SER A 43 -16.34 -20.93 -8.13
CA SER A 43 -16.30 -19.93 -7.05
C SER A 43 -15.51 -18.70 -7.45
N SER A 44 -15.94 -17.55 -6.95
CA SER A 44 -15.15 -16.32 -7.02
C SER A 44 -13.99 -16.31 -6.02
N GLY A 45 -13.91 -17.27 -5.09
CA GLY A 45 -12.91 -17.25 -4.03
C GLY A 45 -13.18 -16.20 -2.96
N MET A 46 -12.14 -15.85 -2.19
CA MET A 46 -12.20 -14.89 -1.08
C MET A 46 -12.49 -13.46 -1.57
N SER A 47 -13.33 -12.72 -0.87
CA SER A 47 -13.53 -11.29 -1.12
C SER A 47 -12.35 -10.45 -0.58
N ILE A 48 -12.18 -9.24 -1.11
CA ILE A 48 -11.17 -8.31 -0.59
C ILE A 48 -11.42 -7.96 0.89
N PHE A 49 -12.70 -7.86 1.27
CA PHE A 49 -13.12 -7.59 2.64
C PHE A 49 -12.77 -8.74 3.59
N GLU A 50 -13.04 -9.99 3.22
CA GLU A 50 -12.66 -11.15 4.04
C GLU A 50 -11.15 -11.22 4.24
N SER A 51 -10.37 -10.92 3.21
CA SER A 51 -8.90 -10.90 3.29
C SER A 51 -8.37 -9.79 4.18
N GLU A 52 -8.94 -8.59 4.06
CA GLU A 52 -8.62 -7.46 4.94
C GLU A 52 -8.94 -7.79 6.41
N ILE A 53 -10.11 -8.39 6.67
CA ILE A 53 -10.52 -8.82 8.01
C ILE A 53 -9.59 -9.90 8.57
N GLN A 54 -9.07 -10.83 7.74
CA GLN A 54 -8.08 -11.81 8.19
C GLN A 54 -6.81 -11.13 8.74
N LEU A 55 -6.29 -10.12 8.02
CA LEU A 55 -5.13 -9.33 8.45
C LEU A 55 -5.44 -8.55 9.74
N GLN A 56 -6.58 -7.84 9.77
CA GLN A 56 -6.98 -7.03 10.93
C GLN A 56 -7.19 -7.86 12.19
N ASN A 57 -7.82 -9.04 12.09
CA ASN A 57 -8.00 -9.97 13.21
C ASN A 57 -6.68 -10.49 13.77
N SER A 58 -5.59 -10.42 12.99
CA SER A 58 -4.24 -10.78 13.43
C SER A 58 -3.44 -9.58 13.97
N GLY A 59 -4.10 -8.42 14.13
CA GLY A 59 -3.49 -7.19 14.62
C GLY A 59 -2.71 -6.41 13.55
N ILE A 60 -2.86 -6.76 12.27
CA ILE A 60 -2.22 -6.04 11.16
C ILE A 60 -3.14 -4.91 10.70
N GLU A 61 -2.66 -3.68 10.79
CA GLU A 61 -3.32 -2.53 10.20
C GLU A 61 -3.16 -2.56 8.68
N VAL A 62 -4.29 -2.43 7.97
CA VAL A 62 -4.35 -2.40 6.50
C VAL A 62 -4.62 -0.97 6.06
N HIS A 63 -3.70 -0.39 5.29
CA HIS A 63 -3.79 1.00 4.82
C HIS A 63 -4.57 1.12 3.51
N SER A 64 -4.47 0.12 2.63
CA SER A 64 -5.26 0.06 1.40
C SER A 64 -5.41 -1.38 0.93
N SER A 65 -6.49 -1.63 0.19
CA SER A 65 -6.84 -2.93 -0.36
C SER A 65 -7.26 -2.77 -1.82
N LYS A 66 -6.85 -3.68 -2.70
CA LYS A 66 -7.27 -3.71 -4.11
C LYS A 66 -7.28 -5.15 -4.65
N CYS A 67 -8.04 -5.36 -5.72
CA CYS A 67 -8.02 -6.62 -6.46
C CYS A 67 -7.03 -6.52 -7.63
N GLY A 68 -6.49 -7.67 -8.03
CA GLY A 68 -5.59 -7.73 -9.17
C GLY A 68 -5.61 -9.08 -9.87
N VAL A 69 -4.98 -9.13 -11.04
CA VAL A 69 -4.77 -10.35 -11.82
C VAL A 69 -3.29 -10.47 -12.14
N LEU A 70 -2.71 -11.64 -11.88
CA LEU A 70 -1.29 -11.92 -12.17
C LEU A 70 -0.94 -11.69 -13.64
N GLU A 71 0.21 -11.06 -13.86
CA GLU A 71 0.82 -10.91 -15.18
C GLU A 71 1.81 -12.04 -15.47
N GLY A 72 2.00 -12.38 -16.74
CA GLY A 72 2.98 -13.40 -17.16
C GLY A 72 2.65 -14.83 -16.76
N VAL A 73 1.53 -15.07 -16.07
CA VAL A 73 1.07 -16.42 -15.66
C VAL A 73 -0.14 -16.85 -16.46
N GLY A 74 0.00 -17.94 -17.21
CA GLY A 74 -1.11 -18.55 -17.95
C GLY A 74 -1.92 -19.52 -17.08
N PHE A 75 -3.25 -19.42 -17.16
CA PHE A 75 -4.18 -20.35 -16.54
C PHE A 75 -4.99 -21.06 -17.62
N ALA A 76 -5.07 -22.39 -17.56
CA ALA A 76 -5.86 -23.17 -18.51
C ALA A 76 -7.35 -22.85 -18.36
N GLN A 77 -8.03 -22.54 -19.47
CA GLN A 77 -9.44 -22.15 -19.45
C GLN A 77 -10.33 -23.40 -19.48
N MET A 78 -10.67 -23.90 -18.30
CA MET A 78 -11.51 -25.08 -18.09
C MET A 78 -12.19 -25.01 -16.71
N CYS A 79 -13.43 -25.48 -16.61
CA CYS A 79 -14.12 -25.53 -15.33
C CYS A 79 -13.33 -26.37 -14.31
N GLY A 80 -13.23 -25.87 -13.07
CA GLY A 80 -12.37 -26.43 -12.03
C GLY A 80 -10.92 -25.91 -12.05
N GLY A 81 -10.53 -25.13 -13.07
CA GLY A 81 -9.21 -24.51 -13.16
C GLY A 81 -9.02 -23.38 -12.13
N LYS A 82 -7.77 -23.13 -11.73
CA LYS A 82 -7.42 -21.93 -10.92
C LYS A 82 -7.49 -20.67 -11.77
N THR A 83 -7.57 -19.51 -11.12
CA THR A 83 -7.45 -18.20 -11.77
C THR A 83 -6.20 -17.46 -11.30
N GLY A 84 -5.88 -16.37 -12.01
CA GLY A 84 -4.82 -15.43 -11.63
C GLY A 84 -5.27 -14.35 -10.65
N ASP A 85 -6.49 -14.45 -10.09
CA ASP A 85 -7.04 -13.41 -9.23
C ASP A 85 -6.30 -13.37 -7.88
N ILE A 86 -5.89 -12.17 -7.49
CA ILE A 86 -5.18 -11.90 -6.25
C ILE A 86 -5.85 -10.75 -5.47
N LEU A 87 -5.64 -10.80 -4.17
CA LEU A 87 -6.04 -9.77 -3.21
C LEU A 87 -4.77 -9.09 -2.73
N VAL A 88 -4.70 -7.78 -2.84
CA VAL A 88 -3.48 -6.99 -2.61
C VAL A 88 -3.76 -5.98 -1.51
N HIS A 89 -2.90 -5.95 -0.50
CA HIS A 89 -3.01 -5.08 0.66
C HIS A 89 -1.71 -4.33 0.91
N THR A 90 -1.82 -3.05 1.26
CA THR A 90 -0.69 -2.28 1.78
C THR A 90 -0.77 -2.28 3.29
N ILE A 91 0.32 -2.68 3.94
CA ILE A 91 0.43 -2.80 5.40
C ILE A 91 1.75 -2.17 5.86
N ASN A 92 1.89 -1.96 7.17
CA ASN A 92 3.17 -1.58 7.75
C ASN A 92 4.20 -2.72 7.57
N ALA A 93 5.39 -2.40 7.06
CA ALA A 93 6.46 -3.36 6.76
C ALA A 93 6.89 -4.21 7.96
N ARG A 94 6.70 -3.72 9.19
CA ARG A 94 6.96 -4.50 10.42
C ARG A 94 6.15 -5.81 10.52
N TYR A 95 5.03 -5.90 9.78
CA TYR A 95 4.13 -7.05 9.79
C TYR A 95 4.35 -8.02 8.63
N GLU A 96 5.33 -7.77 7.75
CA GLU A 96 5.58 -8.60 6.56
C GLU A 96 5.70 -10.10 6.91
N ASN A 97 6.58 -10.45 7.86
CA ASN A 97 6.77 -11.84 8.28
C ASN A 97 5.48 -12.49 8.84
N LEU A 98 4.63 -11.71 9.51
CA LEU A 98 3.35 -12.22 10.02
C LEU A 98 2.36 -12.45 8.87
N ALA A 99 2.27 -11.51 7.93
CA ALA A 99 1.46 -11.68 6.73
C ALA A 99 1.95 -12.87 5.88
N GLU A 100 3.25 -13.09 5.78
CA GLU A 100 3.83 -14.26 5.12
C GLU A 100 3.43 -15.57 5.78
N ALA A 101 3.46 -15.64 7.12
CA ALA A 101 2.98 -16.80 7.87
C ALA A 101 1.48 -17.08 7.64
N MET A 102 0.71 -16.07 7.26
CA MET A 102 -0.72 -16.18 6.90
C MET A 102 -0.96 -16.50 5.41
N GLY A 103 0.12 -16.69 4.63
CA GLY A 103 0.09 -17.05 3.22
C GLY A 103 0.03 -15.86 2.25
N TYR A 104 0.30 -14.65 2.73
CA TYR A 104 0.57 -13.51 1.85
C TYR A 104 2.03 -13.55 1.38
N LYS A 105 2.35 -12.78 0.34
CA LYS A 105 3.71 -12.61 -0.18
C LYS A 105 3.91 -11.16 -0.62
N PRO A 106 5.12 -10.59 -0.52
CA PRO A 106 5.38 -9.26 -1.05
C PRO A 106 5.13 -9.21 -2.57
N VAL A 107 4.50 -8.15 -3.07
CA VAL A 107 4.27 -8.00 -4.53
C VAL A 107 5.56 -7.88 -5.32
N SER A 108 6.66 -7.48 -4.68
CA SER A 108 8.01 -7.50 -5.28
C SER A 108 8.43 -8.88 -5.77
N THR A 109 7.85 -9.96 -5.21
CA THR A 109 8.11 -11.34 -5.66
C THR A 109 7.43 -11.68 -6.98
N LEU A 110 6.50 -10.85 -7.47
CA LEU A 110 5.81 -11.03 -8.74
C LEU A 110 6.55 -10.39 -9.93
N VAL A 111 7.47 -9.48 -9.65
CA VAL A 111 8.18 -8.73 -10.70
C VAL A 111 9.15 -9.65 -11.44
N SER A 112 9.04 -9.66 -12.76
CA SER A 112 9.94 -10.39 -13.65
C SER A 112 10.22 -9.58 -14.92
N ALA A 113 11.13 -10.07 -15.77
CA ALA A 113 11.42 -9.43 -17.06
C ALA A 113 10.19 -9.33 -17.96
N ASP A 114 9.31 -10.35 -17.91
CA ASP A 114 8.10 -10.44 -18.74
C ASP A 114 6.86 -9.85 -18.07
N ALA A 115 6.92 -9.58 -16.76
CA ALA A 115 5.86 -8.95 -15.96
C ALA A 115 6.47 -7.90 -15.02
N PRO A 116 6.80 -6.68 -15.52
CA PRO A 116 7.48 -5.67 -14.73
C PRO A 116 6.67 -5.14 -13.54
N GLN A 117 5.33 -5.23 -13.62
CA GLN A 117 4.44 -4.88 -12.51
C GLN A 117 4.03 -6.11 -11.69
N GLY A 118 4.17 -7.31 -12.28
CA GLY A 118 3.83 -8.59 -11.66
C GLY A 118 2.33 -8.90 -11.63
N PHE A 119 1.48 -7.86 -11.62
CA PHE A 119 0.02 -7.96 -11.68
C PHE A 119 -0.60 -6.68 -12.24
N ASN A 120 -1.83 -6.80 -12.77
CA ASN A 120 -2.69 -5.68 -13.12
C ASN A 120 -3.74 -5.45 -12.04
N ALA A 121 -3.89 -4.20 -11.57
CA ALA A 121 -5.00 -3.85 -10.68
C ALA A 121 -6.32 -3.86 -11.45
N VAL A 122 -7.37 -4.38 -10.81
CA VAL A 122 -8.73 -4.46 -11.38
C VAL A 122 -9.77 -4.06 -10.33
N GLU A 123 -10.97 -3.73 -10.79
CA GLU A 123 -12.12 -3.52 -9.90
C GLU A 123 -12.45 -4.82 -9.15
N CYS A 124 -12.71 -4.69 -7.86
CA CYS A 124 -13.11 -5.83 -7.04
C CYS A 124 -14.54 -6.28 -7.38
N GLN A 125 -14.69 -7.58 -7.62
CA GLN A 125 -15.97 -8.27 -7.79
C GLN A 125 -16.38 -8.99 -6.51
#